data_AF-A0AAC9QUR5-F1
#
_entry.id   AF-A0AAC9QUR5-F1
#
_cell.length_a   1.000
_cell.length_b   1.000
_cell.length_c   1.000
_cell.angle_alpha   90.00
_cell.angle_beta   90.00
_cell.angle_gamma   90.00
#
_symmetry.space_group_name_H-M   'P 1'
#
loop_
_entity.id
_entity.type
_entity.pdbx_description
1 polymer ?
#
loop_
_entity_poly.entity_id
_entity_poly.type
_entity_poly.pdbx_seq_one_letter_code
_entity_poly.pdbx_strand_id
1 'polypeptide(L)'
;MAFKDRIKEARLNKKMTQEQLAQKIGVAKSTVTGYEKGNSEPNMLTVSKMMEALNVDANYLWQDEMAGNFPEKVSYDELTLIEKYRQLDTYGKDTIDYLLSRELDRYNQFKQQQTEQHEAELQVLKEEYQDQLDLYARRIPYGGTANNAPPIPKKGHKMVKINQFEGAYGAGGGQYNDNTEMVTIEVPEDELPEGADTTMHVAGNSMEPTLSHGDSVYIQHTDTLNIGDIGVFYLDGECFIKEYGDDELISHNPEYAPIQISEFSTFVIQGKVLGKKIEGFVEL
;
A
#
# COMPACT_ATOMS: atom_id res chain seq x y z
N MET A 1 16.29 -8.70 -8.17
CA MET A 1 17.40 -9.40 -8.87
C MET A 1 17.77 -8.57 -10.09
N ALA A 2 18.93 -8.76 -10.72
CA ALA A 2 19.33 -7.97 -11.91
C ALA A 2 19.17 -8.79 -13.20
N PHE A 3 19.17 -8.16 -14.38
CA PHE A 3 19.05 -8.82 -15.69
C PHE A 3 19.97 -10.06 -15.85
N LYS A 4 21.19 -9.98 -15.32
CA LYS A 4 22.17 -11.09 -15.28
C LYS A 4 21.66 -12.34 -14.56
N ASP A 5 20.89 -12.17 -13.48
CA ASP A 5 20.37 -13.24 -12.65
C ASP A 5 19.22 -13.96 -13.38
N ARG A 6 18.37 -13.21 -14.11
CA ARG A 6 17.26 -13.76 -14.89
C ARG A 6 17.71 -14.57 -16.10
N ILE A 7 18.80 -14.17 -16.75
CA ILE A 7 19.43 -15.01 -17.81
C ILE A 7 19.83 -16.36 -17.24
N LYS A 8 20.48 -16.36 -16.06
CA LYS A 8 20.95 -17.58 -15.41
C LYS A 8 19.77 -18.46 -14.98
N GLU A 9 18.72 -17.85 -14.42
CA GLU A 9 17.49 -18.53 -14.01
C GLU A 9 16.78 -19.20 -15.19
N ALA A 10 16.49 -18.46 -16.27
CA ALA A 10 15.88 -19.02 -17.49
C ALA A 10 16.69 -20.18 -18.05
N ARG A 11 18.03 -20.07 -18.07
CA ARG A 11 18.90 -21.14 -18.54
C ARG A 11 18.77 -22.40 -17.68
N LEU A 12 18.73 -22.26 -16.36
CA LEU A 12 18.57 -23.39 -15.43
C LEU A 12 17.18 -24.03 -15.55
N ASN A 13 16.13 -23.22 -15.73
CA ASN A 13 14.76 -23.70 -15.94
C ASN A 13 14.64 -24.54 -17.22
N LYS A 14 15.38 -24.18 -18.28
CA LYS A 14 15.51 -24.98 -19.51
C LYS A 14 16.52 -26.14 -19.40
N LYS A 15 17.12 -26.39 -18.23
CA LYS A 15 18.14 -27.41 -17.99
C LYS A 15 19.34 -27.31 -18.95
N MET A 16 19.70 -26.09 -19.35
CA MET A 16 20.81 -25.83 -20.27
C MET A 16 22.09 -25.49 -19.51
N THR A 17 23.23 -25.95 -20.04
CA THR A 17 24.56 -25.49 -19.59
C THR A 17 24.92 -24.15 -20.23
N GLN A 18 25.85 -23.41 -19.61
CA GLN A 18 26.35 -22.14 -20.19
C GLN A 18 26.93 -22.34 -21.60
N GLU A 19 27.53 -23.50 -21.85
CA GLU A 19 28.13 -23.86 -23.13
C GLU A 19 27.07 -24.12 -24.21
N GLN A 20 25.97 -24.79 -23.86
CA GLN A 20 24.83 -24.99 -24.76
C GLN A 20 24.11 -23.68 -25.09
N LEU A 21 23.96 -22.78 -24.11
CA LEU A 21 23.39 -21.46 -24.38
C LEU A 21 24.31 -20.66 -25.30
N ALA A 22 25.62 -20.66 -25.03
CA ALA A 22 26.62 -19.97 -25.84
C ALA A 22 26.58 -20.43 -27.31
N GLN A 23 26.48 -21.75 -27.53
CA GLN A 23 26.35 -22.33 -28.88
C GLN A 23 25.07 -21.87 -29.59
N LYS A 24 23.93 -21.81 -28.89
CA LYS A 24 22.64 -21.39 -29.46
C LYS A 24 22.62 -19.92 -29.87
N ILE A 25 23.26 -19.05 -29.10
CA ILE A 25 23.27 -17.59 -29.38
C ILE A 25 24.47 -17.16 -30.24
N GLY A 26 25.45 -18.06 -30.44
CA GLY A 26 26.60 -17.84 -31.32
C GLY A 26 27.73 -17.04 -30.68
N VAL A 27 27.99 -17.24 -29.38
CA VAL A 27 29.07 -16.58 -28.63
C VAL A 27 29.97 -17.59 -27.91
N ALA A 28 31.11 -17.16 -27.37
CA ALA A 28 31.96 -18.02 -26.57
C ALA A 28 31.34 -18.30 -25.19
N LYS A 29 31.65 -19.47 -24.59
CA LYS A 29 31.20 -19.84 -23.23
C LYS A 29 31.56 -18.77 -22.18
N SER A 30 32.77 -18.23 -22.26
CA SER A 30 33.25 -17.18 -21.37
C SER A 30 32.40 -15.91 -21.45
N THR A 31 31.83 -15.61 -22.62
CA THR A 31 30.93 -14.48 -22.85
C THR A 31 29.62 -14.67 -22.10
N VAL A 32 29.00 -15.85 -22.16
CA VAL A 32 27.81 -16.18 -21.34
C VAL A 32 28.10 -16.11 -19.85
N THR A 33 29.26 -16.62 -19.41
CA THR A 33 29.68 -16.46 -18.01
C THR A 33 29.84 -14.99 -17.62
N GLY A 34 30.33 -14.14 -18.52
CA GLY A 34 30.42 -12.69 -18.34
C GLY A 34 29.05 -12.03 -18.16
N TYR A 35 28.08 -12.42 -19.00
CA TYR A 35 26.69 -11.96 -18.90
C TYR A 35 26.05 -12.34 -17.56
N GLU A 36 26.12 -13.61 -17.16
CA GLU A 36 25.51 -14.09 -15.90
C GLU A 36 26.18 -13.54 -14.63
N LYS A 37 27.43 -13.09 -14.72
CA LYS A 37 28.13 -12.42 -13.61
C LYS A 37 27.88 -10.90 -13.59
N GLY A 38 27.39 -10.33 -14.69
CA GLY A 38 27.23 -8.89 -14.87
C GLY A 38 28.52 -8.15 -15.22
N ASN A 39 29.54 -8.86 -15.72
CA ASN A 39 30.81 -8.25 -16.14
C ASN A 39 30.74 -7.65 -17.55
N SER A 40 29.72 -8.02 -18.33
CA SER A 40 29.50 -7.56 -19.70
C SER A 40 28.00 -7.61 -19.98
N GLU A 41 27.53 -6.77 -20.90
CA GLU A 41 26.14 -6.74 -21.35
C GLU A 41 26.01 -7.28 -22.78
N PRO A 42 25.00 -8.12 -23.07
CA PRO A 42 24.73 -8.61 -24.41
C PRO A 42 24.17 -7.48 -25.30
N ASN A 43 24.56 -7.46 -26.58
CA ASN A 43 23.94 -6.55 -27.54
C ASN A 43 22.52 -7.01 -27.91
N MET A 44 21.71 -6.10 -28.47
CA MET A 44 20.31 -6.37 -28.81
C MET A 44 20.11 -7.62 -29.69
N LEU A 45 21.00 -7.87 -30.66
CA LEU A 45 20.96 -9.07 -31.51
C LEU A 45 21.19 -10.35 -30.70
N THR A 46 22.09 -10.31 -29.73
CA THR A 46 22.37 -11.42 -28.82
C THR A 46 21.21 -11.65 -27.87
N VAL A 47 20.58 -10.59 -27.37
CA VAL A 47 19.38 -10.72 -26.53
C VAL A 47 18.22 -11.33 -27.31
N SER A 48 18.00 -10.93 -28.56
CA SER A 48 16.97 -11.56 -29.41
C SER A 48 17.19 -13.08 -29.53
N LYS A 49 18.42 -13.50 -29.84
CA LYS A 49 18.78 -14.93 -29.89
C LYS A 49 18.67 -15.61 -28.54
N MET A 50 18.95 -14.93 -27.43
CA MET A 50 18.76 -15.46 -26.08
C MET A 50 17.28 -15.70 -25.78
N MET A 51 16.40 -14.74 -26.10
CA MET A 51 14.94 -14.87 -25.93
C MET A 51 14.41 -16.07 -26.68
N GLU A 52 14.81 -16.25 -27.95
CA GLU A 52 14.47 -17.44 -28.74
C GLU A 52 15.04 -18.73 -28.15
N ALA A 53 16.32 -18.74 -27.75
CA ALA A 53 16.99 -19.93 -27.23
C ALA A 53 16.43 -20.40 -25.88
N LEU A 54 16.03 -19.45 -25.03
CA LEU A 54 15.50 -19.67 -23.69
C LEU A 54 13.97 -19.75 -23.67
N ASN A 55 13.30 -19.39 -24.77
CA ASN A 55 11.85 -19.29 -24.89
C ASN A 55 11.26 -18.43 -23.77
N VAL A 56 11.81 -17.22 -23.64
CA VAL A 56 11.38 -16.17 -22.72
C VAL A 56 11.21 -14.88 -23.51
N ASP A 57 10.39 -13.97 -23.02
CA ASP A 57 10.22 -12.64 -23.60
C ASP A 57 11.06 -11.59 -22.85
N ALA A 58 10.99 -10.35 -23.35
CA ALA A 58 11.67 -9.22 -22.74
C ALA A 58 11.12 -8.91 -21.33
N ASN A 59 9.83 -9.14 -21.08
CA ASN A 59 9.27 -8.89 -19.75
C ASN A 59 9.92 -9.79 -18.72
N TYR A 60 10.16 -11.07 -19.01
CA TYR A 60 10.85 -11.97 -18.11
C TYR A 60 12.31 -11.56 -17.84
N LEU A 61 13.06 -11.17 -18.88
CA LEU A 61 14.48 -10.82 -18.75
C LEU A 61 14.68 -9.52 -17.95
N TRP A 62 13.76 -8.56 -18.11
CA TRP A 62 13.85 -7.24 -17.50
C TRP A 62 12.85 -7.00 -16.37
N GLN A 63 12.11 -8.02 -15.91
CA GLN A 63 11.03 -7.87 -14.93
C GLN A 63 11.41 -7.03 -13.70
N ASP A 64 12.63 -7.22 -13.17
CA ASP A 64 13.08 -6.52 -11.96
C ASP A 64 13.66 -5.12 -12.25
N GLU A 65 14.17 -4.90 -13.47
CA GLU A 65 14.65 -3.58 -13.92
C GLU A 65 13.49 -2.69 -14.40
N MET A 66 12.41 -3.32 -14.87
CA MET A 66 11.14 -2.69 -15.25
C MET A 66 10.20 -2.51 -14.06
N ALA A 67 10.45 -3.20 -12.93
CA ALA A 67 9.65 -3.11 -11.70
C ALA A 67 9.59 -1.69 -11.11
N GLY A 68 10.47 -0.79 -11.53
CA GLY A 68 10.44 0.62 -11.12
C GLY A 68 9.51 1.53 -11.91
N ASN A 69 8.86 1.06 -13.00
CA ASN A 69 8.07 1.97 -13.87
C ASN A 69 6.98 1.32 -14.74
N PHE A 70 6.59 0.06 -14.52
CA PHE A 70 5.41 -0.53 -15.19
C PHE A 70 4.26 -0.72 -14.20
N PRO A 71 3.13 0.00 -14.36
CA PRO A 71 2.08 0.10 -13.35
C PRO A 71 1.19 -1.15 -13.18
N GLU A 72 1.39 -2.23 -13.93
CA GLU A 72 0.48 -3.39 -13.87
C GLU A 72 1.26 -4.72 -13.85
N LYS A 73 1.50 -5.25 -12.64
CA LYS A 73 1.87 -6.67 -12.47
C LYS A 73 0.58 -7.49 -12.53
N VAL A 74 0.35 -8.16 -13.67
CA VAL A 74 -0.80 -9.06 -13.83
C VAL A 74 -0.57 -10.33 -12.99
N SER A 75 -1.49 -10.61 -12.06
CA SER A 75 -1.48 -11.83 -11.23
C SER A 75 -1.68 -13.09 -12.08
N TYR A 76 -1.23 -14.24 -11.56
CA TYR A 76 -1.45 -15.53 -12.20
C TYR A 76 -2.94 -15.81 -12.43
N ASP A 77 -3.79 -15.44 -11.47
CA ASP A 77 -5.24 -15.65 -11.58
C ASP A 77 -5.85 -14.79 -12.70
N GLU A 78 -5.38 -13.55 -12.85
CA GLU A 78 -5.80 -12.65 -13.93
C GLU A 78 -5.37 -13.17 -15.31
N LEU A 79 -4.18 -13.77 -15.42
CA LEU A 79 -3.75 -14.45 -16.64
C LEU A 79 -4.71 -15.60 -17.01
N THR A 80 -5.19 -16.37 -16.02
CA THR A 80 -6.16 -17.44 -16.32
C THR A 80 -7.50 -16.90 -16.85
N LEU A 81 -7.93 -15.72 -16.40
CA LEU A 81 -9.13 -15.06 -16.91
C LEU A 81 -8.95 -14.63 -18.36
N ILE A 82 -7.79 -14.06 -18.70
CA ILE A 82 -7.44 -13.65 -20.07
C ILE A 82 -7.41 -14.87 -21.00
N GLU A 83 -6.82 -15.98 -20.57
CA GLU A 83 -6.80 -17.22 -21.35
C GLU A 83 -8.19 -17.79 -21.63
N LYS A 84 -9.09 -17.76 -20.64
CA LYS A 84 -10.49 -18.16 -20.80
C LYS A 84 -11.23 -17.22 -21.75
N TYR A 85 -11.08 -15.90 -21.59
CA TYR A 85 -11.71 -14.90 -22.43
C TYR A 85 -11.28 -15.03 -23.90
N ARG A 86 -10.00 -15.32 -24.17
CA ARG A 86 -9.48 -15.53 -25.54
C ARG A 86 -10.15 -16.70 -26.27
N GLN A 87 -10.59 -17.72 -25.54
CA GLN A 87 -11.25 -18.91 -26.09
C GLN A 87 -12.74 -18.69 -26.40
N LEU A 88 -13.34 -17.60 -25.94
CA LEU A 88 -14.74 -17.30 -26.20
C LEU A 88 -14.97 -16.82 -27.64
N ASP A 89 -16.17 -17.08 -28.14
CA ASP A 89 -16.67 -16.52 -29.39
C ASP A 89 -17.11 -15.05 -29.22
N THR A 90 -17.52 -14.40 -30.30
CA THR A 90 -17.93 -12.98 -30.25
C THR A 90 -19.03 -12.73 -29.23
N TYR A 91 -20.05 -13.59 -29.19
CA TYR A 91 -21.16 -13.46 -28.25
C TYR A 91 -20.70 -13.62 -26.79
N GLY A 92 -19.84 -14.60 -26.50
CA GLY A 92 -19.28 -14.80 -25.17
C GLY A 92 -18.45 -13.60 -24.71
N LYS A 93 -17.62 -13.03 -25.60
CA LYS A 93 -16.83 -11.82 -25.30
C LYS A 93 -17.72 -10.62 -25.01
N ASP A 94 -18.70 -10.34 -25.88
CA ASP A 94 -19.66 -9.26 -25.70
C ASP A 94 -20.41 -9.37 -24.35
N THR A 95 -20.75 -10.60 -23.95
CA THR A 95 -21.42 -10.86 -22.67
C THR A 95 -20.52 -10.53 -21.48
N ILE A 96 -19.26 -10.96 -21.52
CA ILE A 96 -18.29 -10.69 -20.44
C ILE A 96 -17.98 -9.19 -20.37
N ASP A 97 -17.82 -8.53 -21.51
CA ASP A 97 -17.56 -7.08 -21.59
C ASP A 97 -18.72 -6.29 -20.98
N TYR A 98 -19.97 -6.70 -21.26
CA TYR A 98 -21.16 -6.10 -20.65
C TYR A 98 -21.18 -6.28 -19.14
N LEU A 99 -20.91 -7.49 -18.64
CA LEU A 99 -20.90 -7.77 -17.20
C LEU A 99 -19.80 -7.00 -16.48
N LEU A 100 -18.58 -6.95 -17.04
CA LEU A 100 -17.46 -6.19 -16.50
C LEU A 100 -17.78 -4.70 -16.44
N SER A 101 -18.32 -4.13 -17.53
CA SER A 101 -18.72 -2.72 -17.57
C SER A 101 -19.76 -2.42 -16.49
N ARG A 102 -20.77 -3.27 -16.36
CA ARG A 102 -21.82 -3.13 -15.33
C ARG A 102 -21.26 -3.17 -13.91
N GLU A 103 -20.34 -4.09 -13.62
CA GLU A 103 -19.74 -4.19 -12.28
C GLU A 103 -18.77 -3.04 -11.99
N LEU A 104 -18.02 -2.58 -12.99
CA LEU A 104 -17.17 -1.39 -12.86
C LEU A 104 -18.00 -0.14 -12.59
N ASP A 105 -19.10 0.05 -13.31
CA ASP A 105 -20.02 1.16 -13.08
C ASP A 105 -20.60 1.12 -11.66
N ARG A 106 -21.05 -0.06 -11.20
CA ARG A 106 -21.55 -0.26 -9.83
C ARG A 106 -20.48 0.08 -8.79
N TYR A 107 -19.25 -0.38 -8.99
CA TYR A 107 -18.12 -0.11 -8.09
C TYR A 107 -17.76 1.38 -8.05
N ASN A 108 -17.69 2.03 -9.22
CA ASN A 108 -17.36 3.46 -9.31
C ASN A 108 -18.42 4.33 -8.63
N GLN A 109 -19.70 4.00 -8.80
CA GLN A 109 -20.80 4.69 -8.09
C GLN A 109 -20.67 4.54 -6.57
N PHE A 110 -20.36 3.33 -6.09
CA PHE A 110 -20.14 3.10 -4.66
C PHE A 110 -18.93 3.90 -4.14
N LYS A 111 -17.82 3.90 -4.88
CA LYS A 111 -16.62 4.68 -4.54
C LYS A 111 -16.93 6.18 -4.46
N GLN A 112 -17.65 6.71 -5.46
CA GLN A 112 -18.06 8.11 -5.50
C GLN A 112 -18.94 8.48 -4.30
N GLN A 113 -19.94 7.65 -3.96
CA GLN A 113 -20.80 7.90 -2.80
C GLN A 113 -20.00 7.97 -1.49
N GLN A 114 -19.02 7.09 -1.30
CA GLN A 114 -18.16 7.14 -0.12
C GLN A 114 -17.30 8.40 -0.08
N THR A 115 -16.74 8.81 -1.22
CA THR A 115 -15.98 10.06 -1.32
C THR A 115 -16.85 11.28 -1.01
N GLU A 116 -18.06 11.36 -1.57
CA GLU A 116 -19.01 12.44 -1.31
C GLU A 116 -19.46 12.48 0.16
N GLN A 117 -19.69 11.32 0.78
CA GLN A 117 -20.00 11.22 2.21
C GLN A 117 -18.85 11.74 3.07
N HIS A 118 -17.62 11.30 2.78
CA HIS A 118 -16.43 11.75 3.50
C HIS A 118 -16.19 13.26 3.33
N GLU A 119 -16.35 13.79 2.12
CA GLU A 119 -16.25 15.23 1.85
C GLU A 119 -17.32 16.04 2.60
N ALA A 120 -18.55 15.53 2.68
CA ALA A 120 -19.63 16.16 3.44
C ALA A 120 -19.34 16.16 4.94
N GLU A 121 -18.83 15.06 5.50
CA GLU A 121 -18.41 14.97 6.91
C GLU A 121 -17.30 15.99 7.21
N LEU A 122 -16.27 16.08 6.36
CA LEU A 122 -15.20 17.07 6.49
C LEU A 122 -15.72 18.51 6.39
N GLN A 123 -16.77 18.75 5.61
CA GLN A 123 -17.36 20.07 5.47
C GLN A 123 -18.15 20.48 6.71
N VAL A 124 -18.97 19.58 7.28
CA VAL A 124 -19.67 19.80 8.55
C VAL A 124 -18.67 20.14 9.65
N LEU A 125 -17.59 19.37 9.75
CA LEU A 125 -16.54 19.61 10.73
C LEU A 125 -15.86 20.99 10.56
N LYS A 126 -15.58 21.40 9.31
CA LYS A 126 -15.02 22.73 9.02
C LYS A 126 -15.97 23.85 9.46
N GLU A 127 -17.27 23.68 9.24
CA GLU A 127 -18.28 24.66 9.67
C GLU A 127 -18.38 24.74 11.20
N GLU A 128 -18.41 23.60 11.90
CA GLU A 128 -18.38 23.56 13.37
C GLU A 128 -17.14 24.21 13.96
N TYR A 129 -15.97 23.98 13.34
CA TYR A 129 -14.71 24.61 13.74
C TYR A 129 -14.74 26.13 13.53
N GLN A 130 -15.32 26.59 12.42
CA GLN A 130 -15.46 28.02 12.13
C GLN A 130 -16.43 28.70 13.12
N ASP A 131 -17.55 28.08 13.43
CA ASP A 131 -18.52 28.57 14.43
C ASP A 131 -17.89 28.66 15.82
N GLN A 132 -17.07 27.67 16.19
CA GLN A 132 -16.25 27.76 17.40
C GLN A 132 -15.34 28.98 17.36
N LEU A 133 -14.52 29.16 16.31
CA LEU A 133 -13.61 30.31 16.17
C LEU A 133 -14.34 31.66 16.28
N ASP A 134 -15.53 31.78 15.71
CA ASP A 134 -16.36 32.99 15.81
C ASP A 134 -16.86 33.25 17.25
N LEU A 135 -17.25 32.19 17.96
CA LEU A 135 -17.56 32.23 19.40
C LEU A 135 -16.37 32.69 20.25
N TYR A 136 -15.16 32.20 19.94
CA TYR A 136 -13.91 32.63 20.56
C TYR A 136 -13.65 34.13 20.33
N ALA A 137 -13.78 34.61 19.08
CA ALA A 137 -13.54 36.00 18.71
C ALA A 137 -14.48 36.99 19.43
N ARG A 138 -15.74 36.61 19.65
CA ARG A 138 -16.74 37.45 20.36
C ARG A 138 -16.47 37.64 21.85
N ARG A 139 -15.59 36.83 22.47
CA ARG A 139 -15.28 36.89 23.92
C ARG A 139 -14.23 37.95 24.28
N ILE A 140 -13.58 38.59 23.29
CA ILE A 140 -12.53 39.61 23.48
C ILE A 140 -13.06 41.07 23.36
N PRO A 141 -14.00 41.52 24.23
CA PRO A 141 -14.05 42.96 24.53
C PRO A 141 -14.08 43.36 26.02
N TYR A 142 -14.24 42.43 26.97
CA TYR A 142 -14.34 42.81 28.40
C TYR A 142 -13.48 41.89 29.28
N GLY A 143 -12.36 42.43 29.78
CA GLY A 143 -11.32 41.71 30.51
C GLY A 143 -11.81 40.95 31.74
N GLY A 144 -12.17 39.67 31.54
CA GLY A 144 -12.42 38.70 32.60
C GLY A 144 -11.13 38.00 33.03
N THR A 145 -10.99 37.76 34.33
CA THR A 145 -9.83 37.17 35.00
C THR A 145 -9.46 35.76 34.48
N ALA A 146 -8.16 35.48 34.47
CA ALA A 146 -7.42 34.48 33.69
C ALA A 146 -7.72 32.98 33.92
N ASN A 147 -8.84 32.57 34.51
CA ASN A 147 -9.01 31.17 34.97
C ASN A 147 -10.03 30.34 34.19
N ASN A 148 -10.53 30.78 33.03
CA ASN A 148 -11.39 29.98 32.14
C ASN A 148 -11.29 30.48 30.67
N ALA A 149 -10.09 30.89 30.25
CA ALA A 149 -9.83 31.20 28.86
C ALA A 149 -9.50 29.88 28.14
N PRO A 150 -10.30 29.43 27.16
CA PRO A 150 -9.93 28.28 26.36
C PRO A 150 -8.61 28.56 25.58
N PRO A 151 -7.82 27.53 25.25
CA PRO A 151 -6.44 27.68 24.79
C PRO A 151 -6.32 28.59 23.56
N ILE A 152 -5.35 29.50 23.57
CA ILE A 152 -5.06 30.40 22.44
C ILE A 152 -4.38 29.59 21.33
N PRO A 153 -4.84 29.61 20.06
CA PRO A 153 -4.12 28.98 18.96
C PRO A 153 -2.73 29.60 18.82
N LYS A 154 -1.69 28.77 18.90
CA LYS A 154 -0.30 29.26 18.85
C LYS A 154 0.04 29.77 17.45
N LYS A 155 0.82 30.84 17.43
CA LYS A 155 1.37 31.45 16.22
C LYS A 155 2.42 30.51 15.61
N GLY A 156 2.17 30.03 14.39
CA GLY A 156 3.18 29.45 13.49
C GLY A 156 3.81 28.15 13.96
N HIS A 157 3.05 27.05 13.91
CA HIS A 157 3.61 25.71 14.06
C HIS A 157 4.59 25.44 12.92
N LYS A 158 5.75 24.84 13.25
CA LYS A 158 6.70 24.37 12.25
C LYS A 158 6.04 23.16 11.57
N MET A 159 5.76 23.28 10.27
CA MET A 159 5.17 22.19 9.50
C MET A 159 6.26 21.19 9.10
N VAL A 160 5.97 19.90 9.28
CA VAL A 160 6.84 18.79 8.88
C VAL A 160 6.11 17.93 7.86
N LYS A 161 6.86 17.43 6.87
CA LYS A 161 6.34 16.57 5.82
C LYS A 161 6.37 15.12 6.26
N ILE A 162 5.24 14.45 6.20
CA ILE A 162 5.11 13.00 6.45
C ILE A 162 4.35 12.34 5.30
N ASN A 163 4.48 11.03 5.16
CA ASN A 163 3.76 10.27 4.14
C ASN A 163 2.35 9.95 4.61
N GLN A 164 1.34 10.17 3.77
CA GLN A 164 -0.01 9.68 3.97
C GLN A 164 -0.27 8.54 2.99
N PHE A 165 -0.69 7.39 3.52
CA PHE A 165 -1.20 6.29 2.71
C PHE A 165 -2.68 6.52 2.41
N GLU A 166 -3.01 6.67 1.12
CA GLU A 166 -4.40 6.67 0.65
C GLU A 166 -4.84 5.23 0.32
N GLY A 167 -5.38 4.52 1.30
CA GLY A 167 -5.95 3.19 1.14
C GLY A 167 -6.97 2.89 2.25
N ALA A 168 -8.16 2.40 1.88
CA ALA A 168 -9.17 1.98 2.85
C ALA A 168 -8.80 0.61 3.43
N TYR A 169 -8.12 0.58 4.57
CA TYR A 169 -7.70 -0.67 5.22
C TYR A 169 -8.78 -1.18 6.18
N GLY A 170 -9.74 -1.95 5.65
CA GLY A 170 -10.92 -2.38 6.40
C GLY A 170 -11.16 -3.88 6.41
N ALA A 171 -11.17 -4.43 7.64
CA ALA A 171 -11.88 -5.59 8.22
C ALA A 171 -12.49 -6.72 7.33
N GLY A 172 -11.99 -6.95 6.13
CA GLY A 172 -12.48 -7.99 5.22
C GLY A 172 -11.57 -8.19 4.01
N GLY A 173 -10.27 -8.00 4.19
CA GLY A 173 -9.27 -8.22 3.15
C GLY A 173 -9.13 -7.09 2.15
N GLY A 174 -8.34 -6.09 2.51
CA GLY A 174 -7.89 -5.06 1.57
C GLY A 174 -6.64 -5.54 0.84
N GLN A 175 -6.72 -5.78 -0.47
CA GLN A 175 -5.56 -6.13 -1.29
C GLN A 175 -4.50 -5.01 -1.24
N TYR A 176 -3.26 -5.35 -0.91
CA TYR A 176 -2.13 -4.47 -1.11
C TYR A 176 -1.92 -4.23 -2.61
N ASN A 177 -2.08 -2.99 -3.05
CA ASN A 177 -1.68 -2.58 -4.39
C ASN A 177 -0.32 -1.88 -4.27
N ASP A 178 0.69 -2.41 -4.99
CA ASP A 178 2.02 -1.80 -5.15
C ASP A 178 1.94 -0.33 -5.65
N ASN A 179 0.78 0.09 -6.18
CA ASN A 179 0.47 1.45 -6.65
C ASN A 179 -0.27 2.33 -5.62
N THR A 180 -0.20 2.05 -4.31
CA THR A 180 -0.80 2.94 -3.31
C THR A 180 -0.09 4.29 -3.37
N GLU A 181 -0.79 5.32 -3.85
CA GLU A 181 -0.23 6.67 -3.93
C GLU A 181 0.09 7.15 -2.51
N MET A 182 1.39 7.26 -2.22
CA MET A 182 1.85 7.95 -1.01
C MET A 182 1.81 9.44 -1.31
N VAL A 183 0.90 10.15 -0.66
CA VAL A 183 0.85 11.62 -0.75
C VAL A 183 1.67 12.17 0.41
N THR A 184 2.59 13.10 0.12
CA THR A 184 3.27 13.81 1.20
C THR A 184 2.36 14.92 1.72
N ILE A 185 2.00 14.85 3.00
CA ILE A 185 1.24 15.89 3.69
C ILE A 185 2.10 16.70 4.64
N GLU A 186 1.65 17.90 4.98
CA GLU A 186 2.27 18.76 5.99
C GLU A 186 1.46 18.70 7.29
N VAL A 187 2.13 18.34 8.39
CA VAL A 187 1.53 18.22 9.73
C VAL A 187 2.31 19.12 10.70
N PRO A 188 1.64 19.78 11.67
CA PRO A 188 2.33 20.51 12.75
C PRO A 188 3.29 19.60 13.53
N GLU A 189 4.55 20.01 13.68
CA GLU A 189 5.59 19.22 14.38
C GLU A 189 5.20 18.86 15.82
N ASP A 190 4.42 19.70 16.49
CA ASP A 190 3.97 19.49 17.86
C ASP A 190 2.71 18.63 18.00
N GLU A 191 2.02 18.35 16.90
CA GLU A 191 0.94 17.35 16.83
C GLU A 191 1.44 15.97 16.38
N LEU A 192 2.72 15.87 15.99
CA LEU A 192 3.33 14.66 15.49
C LEU A 192 4.03 13.91 16.63
N PRO A 193 3.61 12.66 16.96
CA PRO A 193 4.31 11.85 17.93
C PRO A 193 5.78 11.63 17.54
N GLU A 194 6.67 11.57 18.53
CA GLU A 194 8.09 11.34 18.27
C GLU A 194 8.30 10.02 17.51
N GLY A 195 8.97 10.10 16.36
CA GLY A 195 9.22 8.94 15.50
C GLY A 195 8.12 8.62 14.48
N ALA A 196 7.01 9.35 14.47
CA ALA A 196 6.01 9.20 13.41
C ALA A 196 6.57 9.71 12.07
N ASP A 197 6.49 8.86 11.05
CA ASP A 197 6.93 9.16 9.68
C ASP A 197 5.77 9.07 8.68
N THR A 198 4.64 8.51 9.11
CA THR A 198 3.53 8.11 8.27
C THR A 198 2.19 8.30 8.95
N THR A 199 1.13 8.54 8.18
CA THR A 199 -0.26 8.50 8.64
C THR A 199 -1.14 7.67 7.71
N MET A 200 -2.19 7.06 8.24
CA MET A 200 -3.20 6.35 7.44
C MET A 200 -4.60 6.43 8.06
N HIS A 201 -5.61 6.17 7.24
CA HIS A 201 -7.00 6.03 7.70
C HIS A 201 -7.31 4.59 8.10
N VAL A 202 -7.94 4.42 9.26
CA VAL A 202 -8.49 3.16 9.73
C VAL A 202 -9.77 2.88 8.95
N ALA A 203 -9.89 1.69 8.36
CA ALA A 203 -11.17 1.25 7.83
C ALA A 203 -11.72 -0.01 8.51
N GLY A 204 -13.02 -0.26 8.32
CA GLY A 204 -13.77 -1.23 9.11
C GLY A 204 -13.85 -0.89 10.60
N ASN A 205 -14.48 -1.78 11.36
CA ASN A 205 -14.76 -1.62 12.79
C ASN A 205 -14.06 -2.68 13.66
N SER A 206 -13.11 -3.45 13.11
CA SER A 206 -12.42 -4.53 13.84
C SER A 206 -11.58 -4.09 15.04
N MET A 207 -11.19 -2.81 15.08
CA MET A 207 -10.42 -2.22 16.18
C MET A 207 -11.26 -1.34 17.10
N GLU A 208 -12.58 -1.32 16.93
CA GLU A 208 -13.46 -0.62 17.86
C GLU A 208 -13.44 -1.32 19.23
N PRO A 209 -13.47 -0.57 20.35
CA PRO A 209 -13.66 0.88 20.44
C PRO A 209 -12.37 1.71 20.37
N THR A 210 -11.21 1.06 20.25
CA THR A 210 -9.90 1.75 20.33
C THR A 210 -9.60 2.60 19.11
N LEU A 211 -9.94 2.09 17.93
CA LEU A 211 -9.84 2.80 16.66
C LEU A 211 -11.13 2.58 15.87
N SER A 212 -11.79 3.68 15.50
CA SER A 212 -13.02 3.68 14.72
C SER A 212 -12.74 3.80 13.22
N HIS A 213 -13.70 3.35 12.42
CA HIS A 213 -13.70 3.63 10.99
C HIS A 213 -13.55 5.14 10.72
N GLY A 214 -12.64 5.52 9.82
CA GLY A 214 -12.36 6.91 9.46
C GLY A 214 -11.27 7.58 10.29
N ASP A 215 -10.87 7.00 11.43
CA ASP A 215 -9.81 7.56 12.27
C ASP A 215 -8.49 7.64 11.52
N SER A 216 -7.76 8.74 11.70
CA SER A 216 -6.37 8.84 11.21
C SER A 216 -5.41 8.42 12.32
N VAL A 217 -4.41 7.60 12.01
CA VAL A 217 -3.39 7.15 12.97
C VAL A 217 -1.99 7.49 12.50
N TYR A 218 -1.14 7.90 13.45
CA TYR A 218 0.29 8.11 13.22
C TYR A 218 1.06 6.81 13.38
N ILE A 219 1.97 6.57 12.45
CA ILE A 219 2.74 5.34 12.34
C ILE A 219 4.23 5.65 12.28
N GLN A 220 4.99 4.79 12.94
CA GLN A 220 6.42 4.66 12.77
C GLN A 220 6.71 3.39 11.97
N HIS A 221 7.41 3.51 10.83
CA HIS A 221 7.85 2.33 10.10
C HIS A 221 8.85 1.53 10.93
N THR A 222 8.54 0.25 11.12
CA THR A 222 9.38 -0.71 11.82
C THR A 222 9.01 -2.13 11.39
N ASP A 223 9.99 -3.01 11.40
CA ASP A 223 9.87 -4.44 11.14
C ASP A 223 9.71 -5.27 12.43
N THR A 224 9.65 -4.61 13.59
CA THR A 224 9.55 -5.26 14.90
C THR A 224 8.50 -4.61 15.79
N LEU A 225 7.72 -5.42 16.50
CA LEU A 225 6.74 -4.98 17.50
C LEU A 225 6.83 -5.83 18.77
N ASN A 226 6.40 -5.26 19.89
CA ASN A 226 6.20 -6.04 21.12
C ASN A 226 4.76 -6.58 21.15
N ILE A 227 4.56 -7.70 21.83
CA ILE A 227 3.21 -8.20 22.12
C ILE A 227 2.42 -7.12 22.88
N GLY A 228 1.20 -6.86 22.43
CA GLY A 228 0.32 -5.79 22.92
C GLY A 228 0.46 -4.47 22.16
N ASP A 229 1.44 -4.32 21.27
CA ASP A 229 1.53 -3.14 20.41
C ASP A 229 0.48 -3.20 19.30
N ILE A 230 -0.17 -2.06 19.02
CA ILE A 230 -1.02 -1.93 17.82
C ILE A 230 -0.10 -1.67 16.63
N GLY A 231 -0.23 -2.51 15.61
CA GLY A 231 0.60 -2.48 14.42
C GLY A 231 -0.20 -2.45 13.13
N VAL A 232 0.51 -2.15 12.05
CA VAL A 232 0.05 -2.36 10.68
C VAL A 232 0.78 -3.58 10.12
N PHE A 233 0.02 -4.51 9.58
CA PHE A 233 0.51 -5.79 9.10
C PHE A 233 0.06 -6.03 7.67
N TYR A 234 0.92 -6.69 6.90
CA TYR A 234 0.54 -7.37 5.68
C TYR A 234 0.54 -8.87 5.95
N LEU A 235 -0.58 -9.54 5.67
CA LEU A 235 -0.76 -10.97 5.88
C LEU A 235 -1.51 -11.55 4.68
N ASP A 236 -0.86 -12.45 3.95
CA ASP A 236 -1.44 -13.24 2.85
C ASP A 236 -2.20 -12.42 1.78
N GLY A 237 -1.66 -11.24 1.43
CA GLY A 237 -2.27 -10.37 0.42
C GLY A 237 -3.06 -9.19 1.02
N GLU A 238 -3.33 -9.23 2.32
CA GLU A 238 -4.24 -8.31 2.98
C GLU A 238 -3.54 -7.45 4.03
N CYS A 239 -3.91 -6.18 4.10
CA CYS A 239 -3.40 -5.27 5.13
C CYS A 239 -4.36 -5.17 6.34
N PHE A 240 -3.80 -5.22 7.55
CA PHE A 240 -4.52 -5.19 8.80
C PHE A 240 -3.95 -4.17 9.78
N ILE A 241 -4.84 -3.49 10.51
CA ILE A 241 -4.49 -2.79 11.76
C ILE A 241 -5.04 -3.64 12.91
N LYS A 242 -4.15 -4.16 13.75
CA LYS A 242 -4.47 -5.11 14.83
C LYS A 242 -3.53 -4.91 16.02
N GLU A 243 -3.89 -5.45 17.18
CA GLU A 243 -2.94 -5.66 18.26
C GLU A 243 -2.09 -6.89 17.98
N TYR A 244 -0.78 -6.79 18.19
CA TYR A 244 0.16 -7.89 17.98
C TYR A 244 0.10 -8.86 19.16
N GLY A 245 -0.33 -10.09 18.93
CA GLY A 245 -0.38 -11.16 19.92
C GLY A 245 0.80 -12.13 19.84
N ASP A 246 0.70 -13.23 20.59
CA ASP A 246 1.63 -14.36 20.51
C ASP A 246 1.24 -15.23 19.29
N ASP A 247 1.92 -15.03 18.16
CA ASP A 247 1.62 -15.65 16.86
C ASP A 247 0.20 -15.40 16.33
N GLU A 248 -0.43 -14.29 16.74
CA GLU A 248 -1.77 -13.90 16.27
C GLU A 248 -1.93 -12.38 16.13
N LEU A 249 -2.95 -11.98 15.36
CA LEU A 249 -3.40 -10.60 15.24
C LEU A 249 -4.77 -10.45 15.92
N ILE A 250 -4.81 -9.60 16.94
CA ILE A 250 -5.96 -9.45 17.83
C ILE A 250 -6.80 -8.26 17.41
N SER A 251 -8.10 -8.48 17.27
CA SER A 251 -9.11 -7.44 17.06
C SER A 251 -9.61 -6.96 18.42
N HIS A 252 -9.76 -5.64 18.60
CA HIS A 252 -10.35 -5.11 19.83
C HIS A 252 -11.88 -5.22 19.84
N ASN A 253 -12.47 -5.35 18.65
CA ASN A 253 -13.88 -5.64 18.50
C ASN A 253 -14.12 -7.16 18.65
N PRO A 254 -14.84 -7.63 19.68
CA PRO A 254 -15.07 -9.05 19.94
C PRO A 254 -15.86 -9.80 18.86
N GLU A 255 -16.50 -9.11 17.93
CA GLU A 255 -17.18 -9.73 16.78
C GLU A 255 -16.19 -10.40 15.80
N TYR A 256 -14.91 -10.05 15.89
CA TYR A 256 -13.85 -10.56 15.05
C TYR A 256 -12.93 -11.49 15.84
N ALA A 257 -12.80 -12.74 15.38
CA ALA A 257 -11.87 -13.68 15.98
C ALA A 257 -10.41 -13.26 15.73
N PRO A 258 -9.47 -13.59 16.64
CA PRO A 258 -8.04 -13.43 16.39
C PRO A 258 -7.60 -14.18 15.12
N ILE A 259 -6.72 -13.56 14.35
CA ILE A 259 -6.18 -14.12 13.10
C ILE A 259 -4.84 -14.77 13.41
N GLN A 260 -4.74 -16.09 13.26
CA GLN A 260 -3.50 -16.82 13.53
C GLN A 260 -2.46 -16.59 12.44
N ILE A 261 -1.21 -16.32 12.84
CA ILE A 261 -0.08 -16.17 11.93
C ILE A 261 0.54 -17.56 11.74
N SER A 262 0.42 -18.09 10.53
CA SER A 262 1.01 -19.39 10.19
C SER A 262 2.45 -19.22 9.72
N GLU A 263 3.31 -20.20 9.99
CA GLU A 263 4.67 -20.26 9.41
C GLU A 263 4.67 -20.30 7.87
N PHE A 264 3.54 -20.65 7.26
CA PHE A 264 3.37 -20.67 5.80
C PHE A 264 2.77 -19.36 5.24
N SER A 265 2.35 -18.44 6.11
CA SER A 265 1.76 -17.17 5.70
C SER A 265 2.83 -16.17 5.28
N THR A 266 2.49 -15.33 4.32
CA THR A 266 3.31 -14.16 3.97
C THR A 266 2.98 -13.04 4.94
N PHE A 267 3.71 -12.97 6.05
CA PHE A 267 3.50 -11.99 7.11
C PHE A 267 4.62 -10.95 7.15
N VAL A 268 4.25 -9.67 7.14
CA VAL A 268 5.18 -8.54 7.22
C VAL A 268 4.62 -7.49 8.18
N ILE A 269 5.44 -7.07 9.14
CA ILE A 269 5.17 -5.90 9.98
C ILE A 269 5.55 -4.64 9.18
N GLN A 270 4.60 -3.73 9.00
CA GLN A 270 4.79 -2.47 8.27
C GLN A 270 5.12 -1.31 9.20
N GLY A 271 4.59 -1.33 10.42
CA GLY A 271 4.91 -0.31 11.41
C GLY A 271 4.09 -0.38 12.69
N LYS A 272 4.47 0.47 13.63
CA LYS A 272 3.80 0.65 14.93
C LYS A 272 2.85 1.83 14.88
N VAL A 273 1.62 1.65 15.36
CA VAL A 273 0.68 2.75 15.60
C VAL A 273 1.09 3.47 16.88
N LEU A 274 1.46 4.74 16.75
CA LEU A 274 1.89 5.59 17.87
C LEU A 274 0.72 6.32 18.53
N GLY A 275 -0.39 6.48 17.82
CA GLY A 275 -1.59 7.10 18.34
C GLY A 275 -2.55 7.54 17.25
N LYS A 276 -3.78 7.84 17.67
CA LYS A 276 -4.80 8.45 16.83
C LYS A 276 -4.52 9.95 16.71
N LYS A 277 -4.67 10.51 15.51
CA LYS A 277 -4.71 11.95 15.29
C LYS A 277 -5.97 12.49 15.96
N ILE A 278 -5.78 13.30 17.00
CA ILE A 278 -6.86 14.02 17.65
C ILE A 278 -6.93 15.37 16.95
N GLU A 279 -8.02 15.63 16.23
CA GLU A 279 -8.24 16.96 15.68
C GLU A 279 -8.58 17.93 16.81
N GLY A 280 -7.66 18.85 17.05
CA GLY A 280 -7.84 19.96 17.98
C GLY A 280 -7.65 19.56 19.44
N PHE A 281 -6.70 20.25 20.09
CA PHE A 281 -6.55 20.42 21.54
C PHE A 281 -5.66 19.39 22.27
N VAL A 282 -4.55 19.91 22.80
CA VAL A 282 -3.81 19.32 23.93
C VAL A 282 -4.18 20.14 25.17
N GLU A 283 -4.63 19.46 26.23
CA GLU A 283 -4.89 20.06 27.55
C GLU A 283 -3.61 20.64 28.17
N LEU A 284 -3.73 21.77 28.88
CA LEU A 284 -2.73 22.28 29.84
C LEU A 284 -3.19 22.01 31.27
#